data_AF-A0A1H7BA13-F1
#
_entry.id   AF-A0A1H7BA13-F1
#
_cell.length_a   1.000
_cell.length_b   1.000
_cell.length_c   1.000
_cell.angle_alpha   90.00
_cell.angle_beta   90.00
_cell.angle_gamma   90.00
#
_symmetry.space_group_name_H-M   'P 1'
#
loop_
_entity.id
_entity.type
_entity.pdbx_description
1 polymer ?
#
loop_
_entity_poly.entity_id
_entity_poly.type
_entity_poly.pdbx_seq_one_letter_code
_entity_poly.pdbx_strand_id
1 'polypeptide(L)'
;MMKSFISKLATLLCTAIFGAVYFAVILFPPIENFITVIYYTCMMYPVILLYMSPGILVSYLVDFIKKRTGKTHLLFSVGMYLVISFILFYVPFILIQKGTSVHAMFYFLVIPVLYGVLELPIRKKFSVV
;
A
#
# COMPACT_ATOMS: atom_id res chain seq x y z
N MET A 1 13.46 -7.55 -15.69
CA MET A 1 12.86 -6.23 -15.39
C MET A 1 11.33 -6.27 -15.48
N MET A 2 10.73 -6.64 -16.61
CA MET A 2 9.26 -6.71 -16.78
C MET A 2 8.53 -7.59 -15.76
N LYS A 3 9.01 -8.82 -15.46
CA LYS A 3 8.38 -9.71 -14.47
C LYS A 3 8.31 -9.08 -13.05
N SER A 4 9.35 -8.32 -12.67
CA SER A 4 9.40 -7.60 -11.39
C SER A 4 8.41 -6.45 -11.34
N PHE A 5 8.32 -5.68 -12.44
CA PHE A 5 7.35 -4.60 -12.56
C PHE A 5 5.91 -5.12 -12.50
N ILE A 6 5.59 -6.21 -13.22
CA ILE A 6 4.26 -6.84 -13.20
C ILE A 6 3.89 -7.30 -11.78
N SER A 7 4.82 -7.94 -11.06
CA SER A 7 4.59 -8.35 -9.67
C SER A 7 4.31 -7.16 -8.74
N LYS A 8 5.05 -6.06 -8.89
CA LYS A 8 4.85 -4.84 -8.10
C LYS A 8 3.55 -4.11 -8.45
N LEU A 9 3.18 -4.13 -9.73
CA LEU A 9 1.91 -3.59 -10.21
C LEU A 9 0.73 -4.43 -9.68
N ALA A 10 0.81 -5.76 -9.76
CA ALA A 10 -0.21 -6.64 -9.18
C ALA A 10 -0.34 -6.44 -7.67
N THR A 11 0.78 -6.30 -6.95
CA THR A 11 0.77 -5.99 -5.52
C THR A 11 0.09 -4.66 -5.23
N LEU A 12 0.37 -3.64 -6.05
CA LEU A 12 -0.26 -2.33 -5.95
C LEU A 12 -1.78 -2.41 -6.18
N LEU A 13 -2.22 -3.06 -7.26
CA LEU A 13 -3.63 -3.22 -7.60
C LEU A 13 -4.39 -3.95 -6.48
N CYS A 14 -3.86 -5.07 -5.99
CA CYS A 14 -4.45 -5.79 -4.86
C CYS A 14 -4.56 -4.91 -3.61
N THR A 15 -3.47 -4.23 -3.24
CA THR A 15 -3.47 -3.38 -2.04
C THR A 15 -4.43 -2.19 -2.18
N ALA A 16 -4.55 -1.63 -3.37
CA ALA A 16 -5.48 -0.54 -3.68
C ALA A 16 -6.94 -0.98 -3.58
N ILE A 17 -7.28 -2.22 -3.94
CA ILE A 17 -8.64 -2.77 -3.73
C ILE A 17 -8.96 -2.83 -2.23
N PHE A 18 -8.06 -3.37 -1.42
CA PHE A 18 -8.26 -3.42 0.04
C PHE A 18 -8.40 -2.03 0.66
N GLY A 19 -7.57 -1.08 0.21
CA GLY A 19 -7.71 0.32 0.60
C GLY A 19 -9.08 0.89 0.20
N ALA A 20 -9.53 0.66 -1.03
CA ALA A 20 -10.79 1.20 -1.54
C ALA A 20 -12.00 0.67 -0.79
N VAL A 21 -12.02 -0.64 -0.49
CA VAL A 21 -13.09 -1.25 0.31
C VAL A 21 -13.09 -0.67 1.73
N TYR A 22 -11.92 -0.53 2.36
CA TYR A 22 -11.82 0.05 3.70
C TYR A 22 -12.36 1.49 3.74
N PHE A 23 -11.92 2.34 2.80
CA PHE A 23 -12.37 3.73 2.71
C PHE A 23 -13.87 3.81 2.40
N ALA A 24 -14.38 2.94 1.51
CA ALA A 24 -15.82 2.85 1.23
C ALA A 24 -16.62 2.50 2.48
N VAL A 25 -16.13 1.59 3.33
CA VAL A 25 -16.82 1.12 4.53
C VAL A 25 -16.82 2.15 5.67
N ILE A 26 -15.72 2.88 5.86
CA ILE A 26 -15.53 3.70 7.07
C ILE A 26 -15.89 5.17 6.86
N LEU A 27 -15.67 5.73 5.67
CA LEU A 27 -15.94 7.15 5.42
C LEU A 27 -17.40 7.45 5.06
N PHE A 28 -18.17 6.45 4.65
CA PHE A 28 -19.52 6.66 4.14
C PHE A 28 -20.58 5.89 4.93
N PRO A 29 -20.85 6.22 6.21
CA PRO A 29 -22.06 5.76 6.89
C PRO A 29 -23.30 6.60 6.47
N PRO A 30 -24.51 6.02 6.32
CA PRO A 30 -24.88 4.62 6.53
C PRO A 30 -24.86 3.83 5.21
N ILE A 31 -24.08 2.75 5.18
CA ILE A 31 -24.10 1.82 4.06
C ILE A 31 -25.29 0.90 4.24
N GLU A 32 -26.40 1.24 3.60
CA GLU A 32 -27.62 0.44 3.70
C GLU A 32 -27.54 -0.85 2.86
N ASN A 33 -26.70 -0.90 1.82
CA ASN A 33 -26.66 -2.00 0.85
C ASN A 33 -25.26 -2.34 0.32
N PHE A 34 -25.04 -3.62 -0.02
CA PHE A 34 -23.78 -4.11 -0.62
C PHE A 34 -23.42 -3.43 -1.96
N ILE A 35 -24.43 -3.06 -2.76
CA ILE A 35 -24.24 -2.33 -4.02
C ILE A 35 -23.61 -0.95 -3.78
N THR A 36 -24.00 -0.28 -2.69
CA THR A 36 -23.44 1.00 -2.26
C THR A 36 -21.95 0.88 -1.92
N VAL A 37 -21.54 -0.23 -1.28
CA VAL A 37 -20.12 -0.53 -1.02
C VAL A 37 -19.34 -0.66 -2.32
N ILE A 38 -19.87 -1.43 -3.29
CA ILE A 38 -19.22 -1.62 -4.59
C ILE A 38 -19.07 -0.28 -5.31
N TYR A 39 -20.12 0.53 -5.34
CA TYR A 39 -20.09 1.85 -5.99
C TYR A 39 -19.01 2.75 -5.40
N TYR A 40 -18.97 2.92 -4.08
CA TYR A 40 -17.95 3.74 -3.43
C TYR A 40 -16.54 3.14 -3.54
N THR A 41 -16.42 1.81 -3.53
CA THR A 41 -15.15 1.14 -3.78
C THR A 41 -14.64 1.46 -5.18
N CYS A 42 -15.47 1.39 -6.21
CA CYS A 42 -15.12 1.73 -7.58
C CYS A 42 -14.71 3.20 -7.74
N MET A 43 -15.38 4.12 -7.04
CA MET A 43 -15.03 5.55 -7.06
C MET A 43 -13.71 5.85 -6.33
N MET A 44 -13.46 5.19 -5.20
CA MET A 44 -12.25 5.40 -4.40
C MET A 44 -11.02 4.67 -4.94
N TYR A 45 -11.22 3.58 -5.67
CA TYR A 45 -10.15 2.77 -6.24
C TYR A 45 -9.13 3.56 -7.09
N PRO A 46 -9.52 4.35 -8.11
CA PRO A 46 -8.56 5.12 -8.91
C PRO A 46 -7.83 6.18 -8.07
N VAL A 47 -8.51 6.77 -7.08
CA VAL A 47 -7.93 7.76 -6.17
C VAL A 47 -6.83 7.11 -5.34
N ILE A 48 -7.12 5.97 -4.71
CA ILE A 48 -6.15 5.22 -3.90
C ILE A 48 -5.01 4.70 -4.77
N LEU A 49 -5.30 4.20 -5.97
CA LEU A 49 -4.27 3.73 -6.89
C LEU A 49 -3.28 4.84 -7.24
N LEU A 50 -3.78 6.05 -7.54
CA LEU A 50 -2.94 7.22 -7.85
C LEU A 50 -2.04 7.57 -6.67
N TYR A 51 -2.62 7.69 -5.47
CA TYR A 51 -1.86 8.03 -4.28
C TYR A 51 -0.89 6.93 -3.84
N MET A 52 -1.15 5.66 -4.19
CA MET A 52 -0.28 4.53 -3.86
C MET A 52 0.78 4.25 -4.93
N SER A 53 0.67 4.87 -6.12
CA SER A 53 1.63 4.69 -7.21
C SER A 53 3.10 4.95 -6.82
N PRO A 54 3.45 5.89 -5.90
CA PRO A 54 4.82 6.03 -5.40
C PRO A 54 5.33 4.78 -4.65
N GLY A 55 4.44 3.92 -4.17
CA GLY A 55 4.77 2.65 -3.52
C GLY A 55 5.57 1.69 -4.41
N ILE A 56 5.46 1.80 -5.74
CA ILE A 56 6.30 1.02 -6.67
C ILE A 56 7.77 1.45 -6.55
N LEU A 57 8.05 2.75 -6.45
CA LEU A 57 9.42 3.25 -6.26
C LEU A 57 9.97 2.83 -4.90
N VAL A 58 9.16 2.94 -3.85
CA VAL A 58 9.51 2.43 -2.50
C VAL A 58 9.83 0.94 -2.56
N SER A 59 9.06 0.16 -3.31
CA SER A 59 9.28 -1.27 -3.48
C SER A 59 10.61 -1.61 -4.17
N TYR A 60 11.04 -0.81 -5.16
CA TYR A 60 12.37 -0.96 -5.74
C TYR A 60 13.49 -0.59 -4.75
N LEU A 61 13.30 0.45 -3.94
CA LEU A 61 14.24 0.84 -2.89
C LEU A 61 14.39 -0.27 -1.83
N VAL A 62 13.28 -0.87 -1.41
CA VAL A 62 13.26 -2.00 -0.47
C VAL A 62 14.03 -3.18 -1.06
N ASP A 63 13.80 -3.53 -2.32
CA ASP A 63 14.56 -4.60 -3.00
C ASP A 63 16.06 -4.31 -3.06
N PHE A 64 16.45 -3.07 -3.34
CA PHE A 64 17.85 -2.65 -3.34
C PHE A 64 18.51 -2.86 -1.97
N ILE A 65 17.85 -2.45 -0.89
CA ILE A 65 18.35 -2.59 0.47
C ILE A 65 18.37 -4.07 0.91
N LYS A 66 17.35 -4.86 0.58
CA LYS A 66 17.33 -6.31 0.82
C LYS A 66 18.51 -7.00 0.13
N LYS A 67 18.79 -6.64 -1.12
CA LYS A 67 19.94 -7.17 -1.87
C LYS A 67 21.27 -6.85 -1.19
N ARG A 68 21.40 -5.65 -0.60
CA ARG A 68 22.62 -5.24 0.14
C ARG A 68 22.76 -5.89 1.51
N THR A 69 21.65 -6.12 2.21
CA THR A 69 21.64 -6.63 3.58
C THR A 69 21.57 -8.16 3.67
N GLY A 70 21.24 -8.84 2.56
CA GLY A 70 21.03 -10.29 2.53
C GLY A 70 19.78 -10.76 3.29
N LYS A 71 19.00 -9.84 3.88
CA LYS A 71 17.81 -10.16 4.68
C LYS A 71 16.57 -10.20 3.80
N THR A 72 15.93 -11.36 3.70
CA THR A 72 14.75 -11.59 2.84
C THR A 72 13.47 -11.93 3.62
N HIS A 73 13.53 -11.95 4.95
CA HIS A 73 12.39 -12.30 5.79
C HIS A 73 11.24 -11.28 5.68
N LEU A 74 10.00 -11.78 5.80
CA LEU A 74 8.76 -10.99 5.75
C LEU A 74 8.76 -9.82 6.73
N LEU A 75 9.18 -10.06 7.96
CA LEU A 75 9.17 -9.05 9.02
C LEU A 75 10.12 -7.89 8.71
N PHE A 76 11.26 -8.19 8.08
CA PHE A 76 12.20 -7.17 7.59
C PHE A 76 11.62 -6.38 6.42
N SER A 77 10.95 -7.06 5.47
CA SER A 77 10.25 -6.42 4.36
C SER A 77 9.20 -5.42 4.86
N VAL A 78 8.29 -5.89 5.71
CA VAL A 78 7.20 -5.09 6.27
C VAL A 78 7.75 -3.91 7.07
N GLY A 79 8.75 -4.14 7.93
CA GLY A 79 9.39 -3.07 8.70
C GLY A 79 10.01 -2.00 7.81
N MET A 80 10.65 -2.39 6.70
CA MET A 80 11.24 -1.44 5.76
C MET A 80 10.19 -0.60 5.02
N TYR A 81 9.10 -1.22 4.56
CA TYR A 81 7.98 -0.49 3.97
C TYR A 81 7.39 0.51 4.96
N LEU A 82 7.19 0.09 6.20
CA LEU A 82 6.66 0.94 7.26
C LEU A 82 7.59 2.13 7.53
N VAL A 83 8.90 1.90 7.70
CA VAL A 83 9.90 2.94 7.98
C VAL A 83 10.02 3.91 6.81
N ILE A 84 10.14 3.41 5.57
CA ILE A 84 10.31 4.28 4.39
C ILE A 84 9.03 5.10 4.16
N SER A 85 7.85 4.49 4.28
CA SER A 85 6.59 5.21 4.12
C SER A 85 6.34 6.22 5.24
N PHE A 86 6.76 5.90 6.47
CA PHE A 86 6.70 6.84 7.58
C PHE A 86 7.56 8.08 7.31
N ILE A 87 8.82 7.89 6.88
CA ILE A 87 9.75 8.99 6.60
C ILE A 87 9.27 9.83 5.40
N LEU A 88 8.87 9.18 4.31
CA LEU A 88 8.57 9.87 3.05
C LEU A 88 7.21 10.55 3.05
N PHE A 89 6.24 10.01 3.78
CA PHE A 89 4.86 10.45 3.64
C PHE A 89 4.23 10.92 4.95
N TYR A 90 4.49 10.24 6.07
CA TYR A 90 3.88 10.60 7.35
C TYR A 90 4.56 11.79 8.05
N VAL A 91 5.90 11.80 8.09
CA VAL A 91 6.65 12.90 8.73
C VAL A 91 6.38 14.26 8.06
N PRO A 92 6.43 14.39 6.72
CA PRO A 92 6.07 15.64 6.06
C PRO A 92 4.61 16.04 6.32
N PHE A 93 3.70 15.07 6.39
CA PHE A 93 2.29 15.31 6.66
C PHE A 93 2.06 15.91 8.05
N ILE A 94 2.68 15.36 9.11
CA ILE A 94 2.60 15.92 10.47
C ILE A 94 3.17 17.34 10.54
N LEU A 95 4.30 17.58 9.87
CA LEU A 95 4.97 18.88 9.90
C LEU A 95 4.14 19.99 9.21
N ILE A 96 3.37 19.62 8.19
CA ILE A 96 2.58 20.57 7.37
C ILE A 96 1.17 20.75 7.95
N GLN A 97 0.52 19.71 8.45
CA GLN A 97 -0.86 19.76 8.94
C GLN A 97 -0.94 19.49 10.44
N LYS A 98 -1.10 20.57 11.23
CA LYS A 98 -1.44 20.53 12.66
C LYS A 98 -2.92 20.19 12.84
N GLY A 99 -3.28 18.93 12.63
CA GLY A 99 -4.67 18.48 12.75
C GLY A 99 -4.83 17.07 12.24
N THR A 100 -4.47 16.11 13.08
CA THR A 100 -4.39 14.67 12.76
C THR A 100 -5.72 14.11 12.28
N SER A 101 -5.85 13.82 10.98
CA SER A 101 -6.91 12.96 10.49
C SER A 101 -6.49 11.49 10.67
N VAL A 102 -7.32 10.69 11.33
CA VAL A 102 -7.14 9.22 11.49
C VAL A 102 -6.92 8.54 10.13
N HIS A 103 -7.50 9.12 9.08
CA HIS A 103 -7.34 8.69 7.69
C HIS A 103 -5.90 8.79 7.19
N ALA A 104 -5.15 9.84 7.58
CA ALA A 104 -3.74 9.97 7.21
C ALA A 104 -2.86 8.94 7.91
N MET A 105 -3.10 8.66 9.19
CA MET A 105 -2.40 7.56 9.89
C MET A 105 -2.65 6.22 9.20
N PHE A 106 -3.89 5.93 8.83
CA PHE A 106 -4.22 4.68 8.13
C PHE A 106 -3.54 4.59 6.76
N TYR A 107 -3.54 5.70 6.03
CA TYR A 107 -2.95 5.82 4.70
C TYR A 107 -1.43 5.62 4.70
N PHE A 108 -0.75 6.18 5.71
CA PHE A 108 0.72 6.17 5.76
C PHE A 108 1.33 5.03 6.57
N LEU A 109 0.54 4.28 7.36
CA LEU A 109 1.04 3.16 8.17
C LEU A 109 0.45 1.80 7.77
N VAL A 110 -0.87 1.70 7.58
CA VAL A 110 -1.51 0.39 7.36
C VAL A 110 -1.33 -0.08 5.92
N ILE A 111 -1.48 0.83 4.95
CA ILE A 111 -1.37 0.51 3.54
C ILE A 111 0.03 0.02 3.14
N PRO A 112 1.16 0.64 3.59
CA PRO A 112 2.50 0.12 3.34
C PRO A 112 2.75 -1.27 3.95
N VAL A 113 2.16 -1.54 5.11
CA VAL A 113 2.23 -2.86 5.75
C VAL A 113 1.51 -3.90 4.89
N LEU A 114 0.29 -3.60 4.43
CA LEU A 114 -0.45 -4.48 3.53
C LEU A 114 0.32 -4.72 2.22
N TYR A 115 0.93 -3.67 1.65
CA TYR A 115 1.78 -3.80 0.47
C TYR A 115 2.96 -4.74 0.73
N GLY A 116 3.69 -4.55 1.83
CA GLY A 116 4.84 -5.39 2.20
C GLY A 116 4.45 -6.85 2.48
N VAL A 117 3.25 -7.09 3.01
CA VAL A 117 2.70 -8.44 3.24
C VAL A 117 2.31 -9.11 1.93
N LEU A 118 1.63 -8.39 1.02
CA LEU A 118 1.16 -8.91 -0.26
C LEU A 118 2.28 -9.08 -1.30
N GLU A 119 3.35 -8.29 -1.21
CA GLU A 119 4.47 -8.34 -2.16
C GLU A 119 5.11 -9.74 -2.19
N LEU A 120 5.31 -10.36 -1.02
CA LEU A 120 5.98 -11.65 -0.91
C LEU A 120 5.26 -12.83 -1.59
N PRO A 121 3.97 -13.11 -1.30
CA PRO A 121 3.25 -14.19 -1.95
C PRO A 121 3.08 -13.93 -3.46
N ILE A 122 2.82 -12.68 -3.86
CA ILE A 122 2.68 -12.31 -5.28
C ILE A 122 4.01 -12.52 -6.01
N ARG A 123 5.11 -12.01 -5.46
CA ARG A 123 6.44 -12.19 -6.05
C ARG A 123 6.84 -13.65 -6.17
N LYS A 124 6.57 -14.48 -5.16
CA LYS A 124 6.81 -15.94 -5.24
C LYS A 124 6.00 -16.57 -6.36
N LYS A 125 4.73 -16.22 -6.51
CA LYS A 125 3.88 -16.76 -7.59
C LYS A 125 4.38 -16.37 -8.98
N PHE A 126 4.89 -15.15 -9.15
CA PHE A 126 5.44 -14.66 -10.41
C PHE A 126 6.93 -15.00 -10.64
N SER A 127 7.63 -15.61 -9.68
CA SER A 127 9.02 -16.09 -9.85
C SER A 127 9.14 -17.57 -10.17
N VAL A 128 8.05 -18.34 -10.10
CA VAL A 128 8.04 -19.81 -10.31
C VAL A 128 7.92 -20.21 -11.80
N VAL A 129 7.99 -19.24 -12.73
CA VAL A 129 8.03 -19.48 -14.19
C VAL A 129 9.14 -18.67 -14.84
#